data_AF-A0A1D2WKK7-F1
#
_entry.id   AF-A0A1D2WKK7-F1
#
_cell.length_a   1.000
_cell.length_b   1.000
_cell.length_c   1.000
_cell.angle_alpha   90.00
_cell.angle_beta   90.00
_cell.angle_gamma   90.00
#
_symmetry.space_group_name_H-M   'P 1'
#
loop_
_entity.id
_entity.type
_entity.pdbx_description
1 polymer ?
#
loop_
_entity_poly.entity_id
_entity_poly.type
_entity_poly.pdbx_seq_one_letter_code
_entity_poly.pdbx_strand_id
1 'polypeptide(L)'
;MENGWYDTYKFDLLAYKINGPRFALRDIEENYKIPLYMLIKKDYHSIKQSKYYQDYLDNLGPVKKKFFLDIIKSKNYNDYLALNSDKDNY
;
A
#
# COMPACT_ATOMS: atom_id res chain seq x y z
N MET A 1 13.65 -1.28 26.44
CA MET A 1 12.54 -0.38 26.12
C MET A 1 11.61 -1.12 25.18
N GLU A 2 10.54 -1.69 25.74
CA GLU A 2 9.46 -2.28 24.94
C GLU A 2 8.72 -1.13 24.22
N ASN A 3 8.47 -1.29 22.93
CA ASN A 3 7.93 -0.24 22.05
C ASN A 3 6.44 0.04 22.30
N GLY A 4 6.05 0.39 23.54
CA GLY A 4 4.65 0.66 23.91
C GLY A 4 3.97 1.73 23.03
N TRP A 5 4.74 2.64 22.44
CA TRP A 5 4.25 3.62 21.46
C TRP A 5 3.81 2.98 20.14
N TYR A 6 4.56 2.02 19.61
CA TYR A 6 4.17 1.37 18.36
C TYR A 6 2.87 0.61 18.55
N ASP A 7 2.77 -0.21 19.60
CA ASP A 7 1.57 -1.01 19.86
C ASP A 7 0.33 -0.14 20.14
N THR A 8 0.52 1.01 20.79
CA THR A 8 -0.56 1.98 21.05
C THR A 8 -1.08 2.65 19.78
N TYR A 9 -0.19 3.02 18.85
CA TYR A 9 -0.56 3.79 17.63
C TYR A 9 -0.50 2.96 16.34
N LYS A 10 -0.33 1.64 16.46
CA LYS A 10 -0.09 0.72 15.35
C LYS A 10 -1.13 0.89 14.26
N PHE A 11 -2.41 0.88 14.61
CA PHE A 11 -3.50 0.97 13.66
C PHE A 11 -3.49 2.31 12.89
N ASP A 12 -3.26 3.42 13.58
CA ASP A 12 -3.23 4.75 12.97
C ASP A 12 -2.03 4.90 12.03
N LEU A 13 -0.85 4.41 12.45
CA LEU A 13 0.36 4.44 11.63
C LEU A 13 0.21 3.57 10.38
N LEU A 14 -0.33 2.36 10.51
CA LEU A 14 -0.61 1.47 9.37
C LEU A 14 -1.67 2.09 8.44
N ALA A 15 -2.73 2.67 9.01
CA ALA A 15 -3.78 3.30 8.23
C ALA A 15 -3.26 4.52 7.47
N TYR A 16 -2.43 5.37 8.09
CA TYR A 16 -1.79 6.52 7.45
C TYR A 16 -0.89 6.07 6.29
N LYS A 17 -0.06 5.06 6.53
CA LYS A 17 0.88 4.51 5.54
C LYS A 17 0.22 3.88 4.32
N ILE A 18 -1.08 3.57 4.38
CA ILE A 18 -1.84 3.07 3.24
C ILE A 18 -2.77 4.12 2.64
N ASN A 19 -3.53 4.84 3.47
CA ASN A 19 -4.54 5.78 3.01
C ASN A 19 -3.93 6.94 2.24
N GLY A 20 -2.85 7.53 2.74
CA GLY A 20 -2.16 8.64 2.08
C GLY A 20 -1.73 8.27 0.65
N PRO A 21 -0.89 7.24 0.47
CA PRO A 21 -0.50 6.74 -0.84
C PRO A 21 -1.67 6.37 -1.75
N ARG A 22 -2.72 5.73 -1.22
CA ARG A 22 -3.89 5.32 -2.01
C ARG A 22 -4.65 6.52 -2.57
N PHE A 23 -4.93 7.52 -1.74
CA PHE A 23 -5.62 8.72 -2.17
C PHE A 23 -4.75 9.56 -3.08
N ALA A 24 -3.48 9.76 -2.73
CA ALA A 24 -2.54 10.47 -3.59
C ALA A 24 -2.42 9.82 -4.97
N LEU A 25 -2.24 8.49 -5.05
CA LEU A 25 -2.15 7.80 -6.33
C LEU A 25 -3.47 7.85 -7.13
N ARG A 26 -4.63 7.93 -6.48
CA ARG A 26 -5.92 8.12 -7.15
C ARG A 26 -6.10 9.53 -7.71
N ASP A 27 -5.69 10.55 -6.95
CA ASP A 27 -6.10 11.94 -7.20
C ASP A 27 -5.01 12.79 -7.87
N ILE A 28 -3.74 12.37 -7.84
CA ILE A 28 -2.64 13.11 -8.50
C ILE A 28 -2.80 13.14 -10.03
N GLU A 29 -2.24 14.14 -10.70
CA GLU A 29 -2.26 14.25 -12.17
C GLU A 29 -1.55 13.06 -12.87
N GLU A 30 -1.99 12.76 -14.10
CA GLU A 30 -1.60 11.53 -14.82
C GLU A 30 -0.08 11.43 -15.08
N ASN A 31 0.55 12.54 -15.42
CA ASN A 31 2.00 12.68 -15.60
C ASN A 31 2.81 12.31 -14.35
N TYR A 32 2.21 12.37 -13.15
CA TYR A 32 2.87 12.02 -11.88
C TYR A 32 2.47 10.65 -11.33
N LYS A 33 1.54 9.93 -11.95
CA LYS A 33 1.10 8.59 -11.48
C LYS A 33 2.24 7.59 -11.43
N ILE A 34 3.00 7.48 -12.52
CA ILE A 34 4.12 6.53 -12.63
C ILE A 34 5.20 6.83 -11.59
N PRO A 35 5.75 8.07 -11.47
CA PRO A 35 6.77 8.34 -10.47
C PRO A 35 6.25 8.15 -9.04
N LEU A 36 5.01 8.58 -8.73
CA LEU A 36 4.42 8.35 -7.42
C LEU A 36 4.25 6.85 -7.13
N TYR A 37 3.74 6.07 -8.09
CA TYR A 37 3.61 4.63 -7.97
C TYR A 37 4.95 3.96 -7.65
N MET A 38 6.04 4.35 -8.32
CA MET A 38 7.37 3.79 -8.07
C MET A 38 7.86 4.09 -6.64
N LEU A 39 7.60 5.29 -6.12
CA LEU A 39 7.91 5.64 -4.73
C LEU A 39 7.12 4.78 -3.75
N ILE A 40 5.81 4.63 -3.96
CA ILE A 40 4.95 3.80 -3.11
C ILE A 40 5.39 2.34 -3.16
N LYS A 41 5.68 1.82 -4.35
CA LYS A 41 6.15 0.45 -4.56
C LYS A 41 7.43 0.17 -3.80
N LYS A 42 8.39 1.10 -3.83
CA LYS A 42 9.65 0.99 -3.09
C LYS A 42 9.40 0.93 -1.58
N ASP A 43 8.58 1.83 -1.04
CA ASP A 43 8.23 1.85 0.40
C ASP A 43 7.57 0.52 0.82
N TYR A 44 6.64 0.02 0.01
CA TYR A 44 5.93 -1.24 0.32
C TYR A 44 6.83 -2.47 0.22
N HIS A 45 7.80 -2.48 -0.67
CA HIS A 45 8.82 -3.53 -0.70
C HIS A 45 9.72 -3.48 0.53
N SER A 46 10.10 -2.29 1.00
CA SER A 46 10.83 -2.14 2.26
C SER A 46 10.01 -2.64 3.45
N ILE A 47 8.70 -2.37 3.49
CA ILE A 47 7.80 -2.90 4.52
C ILE A 47 7.73 -4.43 4.45
N LYS A 48 7.61 -5.01 3.25
CA LYS A 48 7.60 -6.48 3.04
C LYS A 48 8.84 -7.18 3.58
N GLN A 49 9.99 -6.51 3.53
CA GLN A 49 11.27 -7.03 4.03
C GLN A 49 11.48 -6.75 5.53
N SER A 50 10.58 -6.00 6.16
CA SER A 50 10.68 -5.62 7.57
C SER A 50 9.92 -6.58 8.49
N LYS A 51 10.23 -6.53 9.79
CA LYS A 51 9.50 -7.25 10.84
C LYS A 51 8.01 -6.87 10.95
N TYR A 52 7.59 -5.76 10.35
CA TYR A 52 6.22 -5.25 10.41
C TYR A 52 5.33 -5.78 9.28
N TYR A 53 5.84 -6.57 8.34
CA TYR A 53 5.05 -7.03 7.19
C TYR A 53 3.75 -7.74 7.62
N GLN A 54 3.84 -8.61 8.62
CA GLN A 54 2.69 -9.35 9.12
C GLN A 54 1.63 -8.40 9.73
N ASP A 55 2.05 -7.31 10.37
CA ASP A 55 1.15 -6.30 10.90
C ASP A 55 0.31 -5.63 9.81
N TYR A 56 0.90 -5.37 8.64
CA TYR A 56 0.16 -4.87 7.48
C TYR A 56 -0.84 -5.89 6.95
N LEU A 57 -0.53 -7.20 7.02
CA LEU A 57 -1.46 -8.22 6.53
C LEU A 57 -2.64 -8.45 7.48
N ASP A 58 -2.41 -8.36 8.79
CA ASP A 58 -3.41 -8.72 9.80
C ASP A 58 -4.32 -7.55 10.18
N ASN A 59 -3.80 -6.32 10.12
CA ASN A 59 -4.50 -5.13 10.63
C ASN A 59 -5.11 -4.26 9.53
N LEU A 60 -4.77 -4.48 8.25
CA LEU A 60 -5.41 -3.77 7.15
C LEU A 60 -6.73 -4.44 6.76
N GLY A 61 -7.80 -3.63 6.72
CA GLY A 61 -9.07 -4.04 6.12
C GLY A 61 -8.92 -4.43 4.63
N PRO A 62 -9.88 -5.17 4.07
CA PRO A 62 -9.74 -5.88 2.78
C PRO A 62 -9.33 -4.98 1.62
N VAL A 63 -9.91 -3.78 1.52
CA VAL A 63 -9.59 -2.81 0.47
C VAL A 63 -8.14 -2.32 0.56
N LYS A 64 -7.68 -1.99 1.77
CA LYS A 64 -6.34 -1.48 2.04
C LYS A 64 -5.28 -2.58 1.84
N LYS A 65 -5.59 -3.78 2.31
CA LYS A 65 -4.76 -4.97 2.12
C LYS A 65 -4.61 -5.32 0.64
N LYS A 66 -5.70 -5.29 -0.14
CA LYS A 66 -5.66 -5.49 -1.59
C LYS A 66 -4.72 -4.47 -2.26
N PHE A 67 -4.92 -3.18 -1.98
CA PHE A 67 -4.07 -2.12 -2.54
C PHE A 67 -2.58 -2.35 -2.26
N PHE A 68 -2.24 -2.66 -1.01
CA PHE A 68 -0.86 -2.96 -0.61
C PHE A 68 -0.27 -4.16 -1.38
N LEU A 69 -1.02 -5.26 -1.46
CA LEU A 69 -0.59 -6.48 -2.14
C LEU A 69 -0.47 -6.32 -3.66
N ASP A 70 -1.39 -5.59 -4.29
CA ASP A 70 -1.37 -5.37 -5.73
C ASP A 70 -0.17 -4.51 -6.15
N ILE A 71 0.20 -3.51 -5.36
CA ILE A 71 1.43 -2.72 -5.58
C ILE A 71 2.68 -3.59 -5.43
N ILE A 72 2.70 -4.51 -4.47
CA ILE A 72 3.82 -5.45 -4.32
C ILE A 72 3.91 -6.38 -5.55
N LYS A 73 2.78 -6.94 -5.99
CA LYS A 73 2.69 -7.98 -7.03
C LYS A 73 2.95 -7.45 -8.46
N SER A 74 2.41 -6.29 -8.79
CA SER A 74 2.57 -5.68 -10.13
C SER A 74 4.03 -5.39 -10.46
N LYS A 75 4.48 -5.42 -11.73
CA LYS A 75 5.87 -5.03 -12.03
C LYS A 75 6.03 -3.52 -12.18
N ASN A 76 4.98 -2.87 -12.69
CA ASN A 76 4.94 -1.44 -13.00
C ASN A 76 3.49 -0.90 -12.81
N TYR A 77 3.29 0.39 -13.07
CA TYR A 77 1.97 1.02 -12.89
C TYR A 77 0.90 0.46 -13.84
N ASN A 78 1.23 0.13 -15.09
CA ASN A 78 0.28 -0.45 -16.03
C ASN A 78 -0.15 -1.86 -15.61
N ASP A 79 0.79 -2.68 -15.14
CA ASP A 79 0.48 -3.99 -14.54
C ASP A 79 -0.43 -3.85 -13.32
N TYR A 80 -0.21 -2.81 -12.51
CA TYR A 80 -1.06 -2.50 -11.35
C TYR A 80 -2.50 -2.15 -11.77
N LEU A 81 -2.66 -1.35 -12.83
CA LEU A 81 -3.98 -1.04 -13.38
C LEU A 81 -4.69 -2.30 -13.90
N ALA A 82 -3.97 -3.17 -14.62
CA ALA A 82 -4.52 -4.43 -15.12
C ALA A 82 -5.04 -5.35 -13.99
N LEU A 83 -4.32 -5.42 -12.87
CA LEU A 83 -4.75 -6.18 -11.68
C LEU A 83 -6.02 -5.61 -11.00
N ASN A 84 -6.33 -4.32 -11.24
CA ASN A 84 -7.55 -3.70 -10.75
C ASN A 84 -8.70 -3.85 -11.73
N SER A 85 -8.47 -3.79 -13.04
CA SER A 85 -9.52 -3.90 -14.07
C SER A 85 -10.15 -5.29 -14.15
N ASP A 86 -9.41 -6.34 -13.80
CA ASP A 86 -9.91 -7.73 -13.82
C ASP A 86 -10.96 -8.04 -12.72
N LYS A 87 -11.37 -7.05 -11.92
CA LYS A 87 -12.34 -7.23 -10.82
C LYS A 87 -13.64 -6.42 -10.92
N ASP A 88 -13.82 -5.62 -11.96
CA ASP A 88 -15.08 -4.91 -12.21
C ASP A 88 -16.05 -5.71 -13.12
N ASN A 89 -15.76 -6.98 -13.41
CA ASN A 89 -16.57 -7.89 -14.25
C ASN A 89 -17.25 -9.02 -13.46
N TYR A 90 -17.76 -8.76 -12.25
CA TYR A 90 -18.70 -9.65 -11.55
C TYR A 90 -19.77 -8.87 -10.79
#